data_AF-A0A7Y3N4Q1-F1
#
_entry.id   AF-A0A7Y3N4Q1-F1
#
_cell.length_a   1.000
_cell.length_b   1.000
_cell.length_c   1.000
_cell.angle_alpha   90.00
_cell.angle_beta   90.00
_cell.angle_gamma   90.00
#
_symmetry.space_group_name_H-M   'P 1'
#
loop_
_entity.id
_entity.type
_entity.pdbx_description
1 polymer ?
#
loop_
_entity_poly.entity_id
_entity_poly.type
_entity_poly.pdbx_seq_one_letter_code
_entity_poly.pdbx_strand_id
1 'polypeptide(L)'
;GLRVSIYLHIPALIHMKQLESAISNEKEDGVLFTSMLGDIQNLAGDVLVLQNHYSLGTDEKSILRELHTAAMKFIGAEKLLRTHSKEKNLPEMMDLVSRAFGLLTHSYQLEIKECLEALSLVKLGIDLGWINGVTQKTIDGLFFSCRKAHLLFHLKENKKFDAAQIPHIRAAFIHEKLSKMKLLIES
;
A
#
# COMPACT_ATOMS: atom_id res chain seq x y z
N GLY A 1 27.73 -4.66 8.09
CA GLY A 1 27.25 -4.93 6.72
C GLY A 1 26.15 -3.96 6.40
N LEU A 2 26.15 -3.39 5.20
CA LEU A 2 25.11 -2.48 4.74
C LEU A 2 23.78 -3.25 4.55
N ARG A 3 22.68 -2.68 5.04
CA ARG A 3 21.32 -3.15 4.76
C ARG A 3 20.52 -1.99 4.17
N VAL A 4 19.98 -2.22 2.98
CA VAL A 4 19.15 -1.26 2.24
C VAL A 4 17.78 -1.86 2.04
N SER A 5 16.75 -1.02 2.07
CA SER A 5 15.38 -1.44 1.80
C SER A 5 14.67 -0.39 0.95
N ILE A 6 14.01 -0.84 -0.11
CA ILE A 6 13.19 -0.01 -0.99
C ILE A 6 11.75 -0.46 -0.83
N TYR A 7 10.85 0.48 -0.55
CA TYR A 7 9.42 0.25 -0.39
C TYR A 7 8.69 0.76 -1.64
N LEU A 8 8.00 -0.13 -2.34
CA LEU A 8 7.28 0.18 -3.58
C LEU A 8 5.80 -0.11 -3.40
N HIS A 9 4.97 0.89 -3.65
CA HIS A 9 3.51 0.72 -3.73
C HIS A 9 3.13 0.20 -5.11
N ILE A 10 2.73 -1.07 -5.19
CA ILE A 10 2.51 -1.80 -6.46
C ILE A 10 1.11 -2.45 -6.57
N PRO A 11 0.03 -1.70 -6.29
CA PRO A 11 -1.33 -2.23 -6.30
C PRO A 11 -1.74 -2.80 -7.66
N ALA A 12 -1.34 -2.19 -8.78
CA ALA A 12 -1.77 -2.69 -10.09
C ALA A 12 -1.16 -4.08 -10.38
N LEU A 13 0.13 -4.29 -10.10
CA LEU A 13 0.78 -5.60 -10.22
C LEU A 13 0.11 -6.69 -9.37
N ILE A 14 -0.33 -6.35 -8.15
CA ILE A 14 -0.98 -7.29 -7.24
C ILE A 14 -2.39 -7.62 -7.72
N HIS A 15 -3.23 -6.59 -7.93
CA HIS A 15 -4.65 -6.78 -8.26
C HIS A 15 -4.85 -7.33 -9.68
N MET A 16 -3.89 -7.14 -10.59
CA MET A 16 -3.85 -7.79 -11.90
C MET A 16 -3.16 -9.15 -11.91
N LYS A 17 -2.77 -9.67 -10.73
CA LYS A 17 -2.12 -10.99 -10.57
C LYS A 17 -0.84 -11.17 -11.39
N GLN A 18 -0.08 -10.10 -11.57
CA GLN A 18 1.18 -10.11 -12.32
C GLN A 18 2.43 -10.11 -11.42
N LEU A 19 2.27 -9.96 -10.10
CA LEU A 19 3.39 -9.89 -9.17
C LEU A 19 4.27 -11.16 -9.17
N GLU A 20 3.67 -12.36 -9.10
CA GLU A 20 4.44 -13.61 -9.08
C GLU A 20 5.28 -13.78 -10.35
N SER A 21 4.70 -13.44 -11.52
CA SER A 21 5.44 -13.43 -12.77
C SER A 21 6.54 -12.36 -12.80
N ALA A 22 6.30 -11.18 -12.23
CA ALA A 22 7.30 -10.13 -12.16
C ALA A 22 8.48 -10.52 -11.27
N ILE A 23 8.22 -11.15 -10.10
CA ILE A 23 9.25 -11.64 -9.19
C ILE A 23 10.04 -12.79 -9.82
N SER A 24 9.37 -13.78 -10.42
CA SER A 24 10.06 -14.94 -11.03
C SER A 24 10.92 -14.59 -12.25
N ASN A 25 10.60 -13.49 -12.94
CA ASN A 25 11.43 -12.96 -14.02
C ASN A 25 12.70 -12.25 -13.52
N GLU A 26 12.74 -11.82 -12.24
CA GLU A 26 13.94 -11.28 -11.62
C GLU A 26 14.87 -12.42 -11.17
N LYS A 27 15.94 -12.63 -11.95
CA LYS A 27 16.97 -13.65 -11.69
C LYS A 27 18.06 -13.22 -10.71
N GLU A 28 17.83 -12.18 -9.91
CA GLU A 28 18.88 -11.55 -9.11
C GLU A 28 18.94 -12.20 -7.72
N ASP A 29 19.84 -13.19 -7.54
CA ASP A 29 20.11 -13.87 -6.25
C ASP A 29 20.45 -12.90 -5.10
N GLY A 30 20.82 -11.66 -5.41
CA GLY A 30 21.16 -10.61 -4.47
C GLY A 30 19.97 -9.85 -3.86
N VAL A 31 18.75 -10.02 -4.36
CA VAL A 31 17.57 -9.25 -3.93
C VAL A 31 16.53 -10.16 -3.26
N LEU A 32 16.15 -9.81 -2.04
CA LEU A 32 15.05 -10.42 -1.31
C LEU A 32 13.78 -9.59 -1.46
N PHE A 33 12.68 -10.24 -1.84
CA PHE A 33 11.34 -9.65 -1.91
C PHE A 33 10.53 -10.02 -0.67
N THR A 34 9.92 -9.02 -0.02
CA THR A 34 9.05 -9.23 1.16
C THR A 34 7.92 -8.17 1.22
N SER A 35 7.12 -8.19 2.28
CA SER A 35 6.10 -7.17 2.58
C SER A 35 6.51 -6.31 3.78
N MET A 36 5.76 -5.24 4.04
CA MET A 36 5.94 -4.44 5.26
C MET A 36 5.80 -5.23 6.56
N LEU A 37 5.08 -6.35 6.53
CA LEU A 37 4.86 -7.23 7.68
C LEU A 37 5.74 -8.49 7.64
N GLY A 38 6.61 -8.62 6.65
CA GLY A 38 7.59 -9.70 6.53
C GLY A 38 7.12 -10.93 5.72
N ASP A 39 5.83 -11.03 5.41
CA ASP A 39 5.26 -12.14 4.63
C ASP A 39 4.86 -11.68 3.22
N ILE A 40 5.51 -12.25 2.21
CA ILE A 40 5.25 -11.92 0.80
C ILE A 40 3.87 -12.38 0.33
N GLN A 41 3.26 -13.39 0.98
CA GLN A 41 1.89 -13.82 0.67
C GLN A 41 0.85 -12.83 1.17
N ASN A 42 1.24 -11.91 2.06
CA ASN A 42 0.35 -10.92 2.66
C ASN A 42 0.96 -9.52 2.54
N LEU A 43 0.78 -8.91 1.37
CA LEU A 43 1.24 -7.57 1.06
C LEU A 43 0.28 -6.53 1.63
N ALA A 44 0.37 -6.31 2.95
CA ALA A 44 -0.43 -5.30 3.63
C ALA A 44 -0.28 -3.92 2.97
N GLY A 45 -1.38 -3.42 2.41
CA GLY A 45 -1.44 -2.15 1.70
C GLY A 45 -0.66 -2.12 0.37
N ASP A 46 -0.52 -3.26 -0.29
CA ASP A 46 0.10 -3.41 -1.61
C ASP A 46 1.53 -2.86 -1.71
N VAL A 47 2.29 -2.95 -0.61
CA VAL A 47 3.68 -2.50 -0.55
C VAL A 47 4.64 -3.68 -0.63
N LEU A 48 5.38 -3.75 -1.74
CA LEU A 48 6.52 -4.64 -1.92
C LEU A 48 7.78 -4.02 -1.34
N VAL A 49 8.56 -4.82 -0.63
CA VAL A 49 9.85 -4.42 -0.06
C VAL A 49 10.97 -5.19 -0.72
N LEU A 50 11.93 -4.48 -1.30
CA LEU A 50 13.15 -5.04 -1.86
C LEU A 50 14.29 -4.80 -0.87
N GLN A 51 15.01 -5.85 -0.51
CA GLN A 51 16.15 -5.78 0.42
C GLN A 51 17.35 -6.53 -0.15
N ASN A 52 18.57 -6.12 0.20
CA ASN A 52 19.74 -6.91 -0.18
C ASN A 52 19.79 -8.22 0.63
N HIS A 53 19.97 -9.34 -0.07
CA HIS A 53 20.05 -10.67 0.53
C HIS A 53 21.43 -10.91 1.17
N TYR A 54 22.49 -10.48 0.50
CA TYR A 54 23.87 -10.61 0.97
C TYR A 54 24.51 -9.27 1.32
N SER A 55 25.49 -9.31 2.23
CA SER A 55 26.25 -8.12 2.67
C SER A 55 27.75 -8.37 2.82
N LEU A 56 28.23 -9.60 2.59
CA LEU A 56 29.64 -9.99 2.70
C LEU A 56 30.12 -10.46 1.33
N GLY A 57 31.29 -9.99 0.90
CA GLY A 57 31.86 -10.32 -0.41
C GLY A 57 31.33 -9.48 -1.57
N THR A 58 30.39 -8.56 -1.32
CA THR A 58 29.83 -7.63 -2.31
C THR A 58 30.13 -6.19 -1.89
N ASP A 59 30.50 -5.33 -2.84
CA ASP A 59 30.69 -3.92 -2.55
C ASP A 59 29.35 -3.17 -2.41
N GLU A 60 29.33 -2.12 -1.58
CA GLU A 60 28.11 -1.36 -1.29
C GLU A 60 27.50 -0.69 -2.54
N LYS A 61 28.31 -0.32 -3.53
CA LYS A 61 27.82 0.30 -4.77
C LYS A 61 27.12 -0.73 -5.65
N SER A 62 27.61 -1.96 -5.70
CA SER A 62 26.95 -3.07 -6.40
C SER A 62 25.62 -3.41 -5.74
N ILE A 63 25.57 -3.49 -4.41
CA ILE A 63 24.31 -3.69 -3.66
C ILE A 63 23.27 -2.62 -4.04
N LEU A 64 23.68 -1.34 -4.04
CA LEU A 64 22.79 -0.24 -4.41
C LEU A 64 22.35 -0.31 -5.87
N ARG A 65 23.25 -0.69 -6.78
CA ARG A 65 22.96 -0.80 -8.22
C ARG A 65 21.97 -1.92 -8.52
N GLU A 66 22.15 -3.10 -7.91
CA GLU A 66 21.24 -4.24 -8.04
C GLU A 66 19.84 -3.87 -7.55
N LEU A 67 19.73 -3.39 -6.30
CA LEU A 67 18.44 -2.96 -5.74
C LEU A 67 17.76 -1.87 -6.56
N HIS A 68 18.51 -0.87 -7.03
CA HIS A 68 17.97 0.18 -7.88
C HIS A 68 17.48 -0.38 -9.22
N THR A 69 18.23 -1.29 -9.84
CA THR A 69 17.87 -1.89 -11.13
C THR A 69 16.59 -2.71 -11.00
N ALA A 70 16.50 -3.57 -9.99
CA ALA A 70 15.29 -4.32 -9.69
C ALA A 70 14.10 -3.38 -9.42
N ALA A 71 14.27 -2.37 -8.56
CA ALA A 71 13.22 -1.41 -8.24
C ALA A 71 12.69 -0.68 -9.48
N MET A 72 13.56 -0.26 -10.39
CA MET A 72 13.16 0.43 -11.63
C MET A 72 12.33 -0.46 -12.56
N LYS A 73 12.58 -1.77 -12.62
CA LYS A 73 11.77 -2.70 -13.41
C LYS A 73 10.35 -2.82 -12.83
N PHE A 74 10.21 -2.97 -11.51
CA PHE A 74 8.90 -2.99 -10.84
C PHE A 74 8.14 -1.68 -11.01
N ILE A 75 8.82 -0.53 -10.86
CA ILE A 75 8.21 0.79 -11.08
C ILE A 75 7.72 0.91 -12.54
N GLY A 76 8.50 0.45 -13.51
CA GLY A 76 8.12 0.45 -14.92
C GLY A 76 6.88 -0.40 -15.18
N ALA A 77 6.86 -1.65 -14.71
CA ALA A 77 5.74 -2.57 -14.86
C ALA A 77 4.46 -2.02 -14.20
N GLU A 78 4.55 -1.54 -12.96
CA GLU A 78 3.43 -0.93 -12.24
C GLU A 78 2.86 0.26 -13.00
N LYS A 79 3.72 1.16 -13.50
CA LYS A 79 3.29 2.35 -14.25
C LYS A 79 2.54 1.99 -15.53
N LEU A 80 2.99 0.95 -16.24
CA LEU A 80 2.30 0.46 -17.44
C LEU A 80 0.90 -0.04 -17.11
N LEU A 81 0.76 -0.86 -16.06
CA LEU A 81 -0.53 -1.40 -15.64
C LEU A 81 -1.50 -0.31 -15.14
N ARG A 82 -1.00 0.66 -14.38
CA ARG A 82 -1.78 1.85 -13.97
C ARG A 82 -2.29 2.65 -15.17
N THR A 83 -1.41 2.90 -16.14
CA THR A 83 -1.76 3.64 -17.36
C THR A 83 -2.82 2.88 -18.15
N HIS A 84 -2.62 1.58 -18.35
CA HIS A 84 -3.58 0.71 -19.00
C HIS A 84 -4.95 0.70 -18.29
N SER A 85 -4.95 0.61 -16.96
CA SER A 85 -6.18 0.65 -16.15
C SER A 85 -6.98 1.93 -16.35
N LYS A 86 -6.28 3.07 -16.40
CA LYS A 86 -6.88 4.38 -16.60
C LYS A 86 -7.39 4.58 -18.02
N GLU A 87 -6.58 4.27 -19.02
CA GLU A 87 -6.95 4.46 -20.43
C GLU A 87 -8.12 3.59 -20.85
N LYS A 88 -8.21 2.37 -20.30
CA LYS A 88 -9.29 1.43 -20.60
C LYS A 88 -10.47 1.52 -19.65
N ASN A 89 -10.37 2.33 -18.58
CA ASN A 89 -11.34 2.36 -17.49
C ASN A 89 -11.72 0.93 -17.07
N LEU A 90 -10.72 0.13 -16.69
CA LEU A 90 -10.92 -1.29 -16.40
C LEU A 90 -11.96 -1.47 -15.28
N PRO A 91 -13.13 -2.08 -15.57
CA PRO A 91 -14.23 -2.16 -14.60
C PRO A 91 -13.84 -2.87 -13.30
N GLU A 92 -12.99 -3.90 -13.40
CA GLU A 92 -12.48 -4.64 -12.24
C GLU A 92 -11.65 -3.76 -11.28
N MET A 93 -10.80 -2.89 -11.82
CA MET A 93 -10.00 -1.96 -11.01
C MET A 93 -10.86 -0.85 -10.42
N MET A 94 -11.83 -0.36 -11.20
CA MET A 94 -12.79 0.64 -10.74
C MET A 94 -13.69 0.10 -9.63
N ASP A 95 -14.14 -1.15 -9.71
CA ASP A 95 -14.90 -1.82 -8.64
C ASP A 95 -14.07 -1.93 -7.37
N LEU A 96 -12.82 -2.41 -7.46
CA LEU A 96 -11.92 -2.51 -6.30
C LEU A 96 -11.76 -1.16 -5.59
N VAL A 97 -11.49 -0.09 -6.34
CA VAL A 97 -11.35 1.26 -5.80
C VAL A 97 -12.65 1.78 -5.19
N SER A 98 -13.79 1.54 -5.84
CA SER A 98 -15.12 1.95 -5.36
C SER A 98 -15.51 1.24 -4.06
N ARG A 99 -15.22 -0.06 -3.96
CA ARG A 99 -15.47 -0.87 -2.75
C ARG A 99 -14.56 -0.45 -1.61
N ALA A 100 -13.28 -0.17 -1.88
CA ALA A 100 -12.36 0.37 -0.89
C ALA A 100 -12.82 1.75 -0.38
N PHE A 101 -13.29 2.62 -1.27
CA PHE A 101 -13.91 3.89 -0.91
C PHE A 101 -15.09 3.68 0.04
N GLY A 102 -16.03 2.78 -0.31
CA GLY A 102 -17.20 2.48 0.54
C GLY A 102 -16.81 1.92 1.91
N LEU A 103 -15.85 1.00 1.95
CA LEU A 103 -15.36 0.43 3.22
C LEU A 103 -14.78 1.52 4.13
N LEU A 104 -13.93 2.40 3.59
CA LEU A 104 -13.29 3.47 4.37
C LEU A 104 -14.22 4.63 4.75
N THR A 105 -15.43 4.69 4.20
CA THR A 105 -16.39 5.78 4.49
C THR A 105 -17.60 5.32 5.29
N HIS A 106 -17.90 4.02 5.30
CA HIS A 106 -19.12 3.49 5.91
C HIS A 106 -18.91 2.34 6.91
N SER A 107 -17.69 1.81 7.06
CA SER A 107 -17.43 0.71 8.01
C SER A 107 -17.72 1.09 9.47
N TYR A 108 -18.30 0.18 10.24
CA TYR A 108 -18.50 0.38 11.69
C TYR A 108 -17.31 -0.14 12.51
N GLN A 109 -16.71 -1.23 12.05
CA GLN A 109 -15.46 -1.79 12.53
C GLN A 109 -14.55 -1.98 11.34
N LEU A 110 -13.28 -1.63 11.50
CA LEU A 110 -12.31 -1.73 10.42
C LEU A 110 -11.03 -2.32 10.98
N GLU A 111 -10.67 -3.54 10.58
CA GLU A 111 -9.42 -4.16 11.01
C GLU A 111 -8.20 -3.54 10.35
N ILE A 112 -7.02 -3.72 10.93
CA ILE A 112 -5.80 -3.06 10.41
C ILE A 112 -5.43 -3.53 9.01
N LYS A 113 -5.59 -4.83 8.72
CA LYS A 113 -5.27 -5.38 7.39
C LYS A 113 -6.20 -4.80 6.33
N GLU A 114 -7.51 -4.87 6.55
CA GLU A 114 -8.53 -4.30 5.67
C GLU A 114 -8.35 -2.80 5.47
N CYS A 115 -8.03 -2.06 6.54
CA CYS A 115 -7.75 -0.64 6.46
C CYS A 115 -6.58 -0.34 5.53
N LEU A 116 -5.47 -1.08 5.64
CA LEU A 116 -4.28 -0.85 4.82
C LEU A 116 -4.53 -1.21 3.35
N GLU A 117 -5.19 -2.32 3.09
CA GLU A 117 -5.60 -2.75 1.74
C GLU A 117 -6.52 -1.72 1.08
N ALA A 118 -7.52 -1.23 1.81
CA ALA A 118 -8.43 -0.23 1.27
C ALA A 118 -7.74 1.15 1.08
N LEU A 119 -6.86 1.56 2.00
CA LEU A 119 -6.07 2.79 1.83
C LEU A 119 -5.16 2.71 0.61
N SER A 120 -4.60 1.54 0.33
CA SER A 120 -3.80 1.29 -0.88
C SER A 120 -4.62 1.50 -2.15
N LEU A 121 -5.81 0.90 -2.22
CA LEU A 121 -6.72 1.04 -3.36
C LEU A 121 -7.21 2.48 -3.52
N VAL A 122 -7.50 3.18 -2.41
CA VAL A 122 -7.83 4.62 -2.46
C VAL A 122 -6.65 5.44 -2.98
N LYS A 123 -5.43 5.15 -2.54
CA LYS A 123 -4.22 5.81 -3.07
C LYS A 123 -4.11 5.60 -4.57
N LEU A 124 -4.30 4.38 -5.06
CA LEU A 124 -4.37 4.10 -6.49
C LEU A 124 -5.48 4.91 -7.18
N GLY A 125 -6.68 4.96 -6.60
CA GLY A 125 -7.79 5.74 -7.12
C GLY A 125 -7.48 7.22 -7.27
N ILE A 126 -6.74 7.82 -6.32
CA ILE A 126 -6.25 9.21 -6.42
C ILE A 126 -5.27 9.33 -7.61
N ASP A 127 -4.33 8.40 -7.74
CA ASP A 127 -3.30 8.41 -8.79
C ASP A 127 -3.89 8.29 -10.20
N LEU A 128 -4.95 7.50 -10.34
CA LEU A 128 -5.66 7.32 -11.59
C LEU A 128 -6.66 8.44 -11.87
N GLY A 129 -7.04 9.24 -10.86
CA GLY A 129 -8.00 10.33 -10.97
C GLY A 129 -9.46 9.89 -10.77
N TRP A 130 -9.68 8.73 -10.16
CA TRP A 130 -10.99 8.19 -9.79
C TRP A 130 -11.48 8.65 -8.42
N ILE A 131 -10.59 9.20 -7.59
CA ILE A 131 -10.90 9.75 -6.27
C ILE A 131 -10.33 11.17 -6.16
N ASN A 132 -11.09 12.09 -5.54
CA ASN A 132 -10.62 13.43 -5.21
C ASN A 132 -10.95 13.83 -3.75
N GLY A 133 -10.61 15.06 -3.38
CA GLY A 133 -10.95 15.66 -2.08
C GLY A 133 -9.97 15.34 -0.94
N VAL A 134 -9.01 14.44 -1.20
CA VAL A 134 -7.90 14.09 -0.31
C VAL A 134 -6.60 14.01 -1.10
N THR A 135 -5.46 14.19 -0.43
CA THR A 135 -4.13 14.17 -1.08
C THR A 135 -3.44 12.83 -0.85
N GLN A 136 -2.52 12.44 -1.74
CA GLN A 136 -1.65 11.27 -1.49
C GLN A 136 -0.94 11.37 -0.14
N LYS A 137 -0.43 12.55 0.23
CA LYS A 137 0.24 12.77 1.52
C LYS A 137 -0.67 12.46 2.72
N THR A 138 -1.97 12.74 2.60
CA THR A 138 -2.95 12.37 3.61
C THR A 138 -3.03 10.86 3.74
N ILE A 139 -3.16 10.14 2.63
CA ILE A 139 -3.23 8.68 2.63
C ILE A 139 -1.94 8.05 3.15
N ASP A 140 -0.78 8.56 2.74
CA ASP A 140 0.53 8.11 3.24
C ASP A 140 0.65 8.25 4.76
N GLY A 141 0.15 9.36 5.32
CA GLY A 141 0.08 9.53 6.78
C GLY A 141 -0.86 8.53 7.47
N LEU A 142 -1.93 8.13 6.80
CA LEU A 142 -2.90 7.15 7.33
C LEU A 142 -2.31 5.73 7.42
N PHE A 143 -1.41 5.33 6.53
CA PHE A 143 -0.68 4.05 6.62
C PHE A 143 0.05 3.85 7.97
N PHE A 144 0.46 4.94 8.61
CA PHE A 144 1.12 4.93 9.91
C PHE A 144 0.13 5.20 11.05
N SER A 145 -0.70 6.23 10.92
CA SER A 145 -1.57 6.71 12.00
C SER A 145 -2.75 5.79 12.31
N CYS A 146 -3.21 4.95 11.36
CA CYS A 146 -4.28 3.97 11.61
C CYS A 146 -3.83 2.77 12.47
N ARG A 147 -2.52 2.62 12.72
CA ARG A 147 -1.95 1.54 13.53
C ARG A 147 -2.20 1.81 15.01
N LYS A 148 -2.40 0.75 15.80
CA LYS A 148 -2.83 0.80 17.21
C LYS A 148 -2.08 1.85 18.04
N ALA A 149 -0.73 1.79 18.07
CA ALA A 149 0.05 2.70 18.92
C ALA A 149 -0.14 4.18 18.56
N HIS A 150 -0.14 4.50 17.27
CA HIS A 150 -0.32 5.87 16.79
C HIS A 150 -1.76 6.37 16.98
N LEU A 151 -2.74 5.50 16.70
CA LEU A 151 -4.15 5.78 16.91
C LEU A 151 -4.43 6.15 18.37
N LEU A 152 -3.92 5.33 19.31
CA LEU A 152 -4.07 5.58 20.74
C LEU A 152 -3.33 6.83 21.21
N PHE A 153 -2.13 7.09 20.67
CA PHE A 153 -1.39 8.31 20.95
C PHE A 153 -2.16 9.57 20.51
N HIS A 154 -2.78 9.53 19.33
CA HIS A 154 -3.55 10.64 18.78
C HIS A 154 -4.78 11.00 19.62
N LEU A 155 -5.39 10.00 20.28
CA LEU A 155 -6.59 10.22 21.10
C LEU A 155 -6.28 10.91 22.44
N LYS A 156 -5.00 11.06 22.82
CA LYS A 156 -4.56 11.75 24.05
C LYS A 156 -5.30 11.30 25.32
N GLU A 157 -5.88 10.11 25.34
CA GLU A 157 -6.63 9.62 26.49
C GLU A 157 -5.71 8.76 27.35
N ASN A 158 -5.55 9.13 28.61
CA ASN A 158 -5.03 8.26 29.69
C ASN A 158 -6.01 7.09 30.02
N LYS A 159 -6.93 6.76 29.10
CA LYS A 159 -7.88 5.65 29.28
C LYS A 159 -7.25 4.35 28.80
N LYS A 160 -7.43 3.30 29.58
CA LYS A 160 -7.20 1.93 29.12
C LYS A 160 -8.30 1.59 28.11
N PHE A 161 -7.92 1.44 26.85
CA PHE A 161 -8.82 0.93 25.83
C PHE A 161 -8.78 -0.59 25.82
N ASP A 162 -9.95 -1.20 25.70
CA ASP A 162 -10.04 -2.62 25.39
C ASP A 162 -9.59 -2.85 23.94
N ALA A 163 -8.87 -3.95 23.70
CA ALA A 163 -8.43 -4.35 22.37
C ALA A 163 -9.63 -4.49 21.41
N ALA A 164 -10.79 -4.90 21.90
CA ALA A 164 -12.02 -5.04 21.13
C ALA A 164 -12.57 -3.72 20.58
N GLN A 165 -12.19 -2.58 21.17
CA GLN A 165 -12.66 -1.25 20.72
C GLN A 165 -11.80 -0.67 19.60
N ILE A 166 -10.58 -1.18 19.41
CA ILE A 166 -9.60 -0.63 18.46
C ILE A 166 -10.14 -0.58 17.02
N PRO A 167 -10.83 -1.61 16.48
CA PRO A 167 -11.37 -1.57 15.11
C PRO A 167 -12.43 -0.48 14.91
N HIS A 168 -13.27 -0.25 15.91
CA HIS A 168 -14.29 0.80 15.88
C HIS A 168 -13.66 2.19 15.92
N ILE A 169 -12.69 2.39 16.84
CA ILE A 169 -11.93 3.63 16.94
C ILE A 169 -11.20 3.94 15.62
N ARG A 170 -10.64 2.91 14.96
CA ARG A 170 -9.98 3.04 13.67
C ARG A 170 -10.95 3.51 12.59
N ALA A 171 -12.12 2.88 12.49
CA ALA A 171 -13.15 3.28 11.53
C ALA A 171 -13.52 4.76 11.70
N ALA A 172 -13.82 5.19 12.93
CA ALA A 172 -14.15 6.58 13.23
C ALA A 172 -13.02 7.56 12.85
N PHE A 173 -11.77 7.23 13.18
CA PHE A 173 -10.61 8.04 12.83
C PHE A 173 -10.43 8.18 11.32
N ILE A 174 -10.58 7.08 10.57
CA ILE A 174 -10.49 7.09 9.10
C ILE A 174 -11.61 7.95 8.50
N HIS A 175 -12.85 7.81 8.98
CA HIS A 175 -14.00 8.59 8.50
C HIS A 175 -13.76 10.09 8.68
N GLU A 176 -13.23 10.51 9.84
CA GLU A 176 -12.89 11.91 10.10
C GLU A 176 -11.87 12.43 9.07
N LYS A 177 -10.77 11.68 8.85
CA LYS A 177 -9.68 12.10 7.97
C LYS A 177 -10.04 12.05 6.49
N LEU A 178 -10.98 11.19 6.09
CA LEU A 178 -11.42 11.01 4.71
C LEU A 178 -12.79 11.64 4.43
N SER A 179 -13.32 12.45 5.34
CA SER A 179 -14.65 13.09 5.22
C SER A 179 -14.87 13.93 3.96
N LYS A 180 -13.80 14.41 3.31
CA LYS A 180 -13.86 15.18 2.06
C LYS A 180 -13.65 14.35 0.81
N MET A 181 -13.35 13.06 0.95
CA MET A 181 -13.07 12.15 -0.17
C MET A 181 -14.33 11.99 -1.03
N LYS A 182 -14.18 12.06 -2.36
CA LYS A 182 -15.28 11.79 -3.30
C LYS A 182 -14.84 10.81 -4.37
N LEU A 183 -15.77 9.92 -4.72
CA LEU A 183 -15.63 8.99 -5.83
C LEU A 183 -16.06 9.68 -7.13
N LEU A 184 -15.25 9.55 -8.17
CA LEU A 184 -15.49 10.12 -9.51
C LEU A 184 -15.83 9.07 -10.57
N ILE A 185 -15.97 7.81 -10.14
CA ILE A 185 -16.42 6.73 -11.00
C ILE A 185 -17.93 6.89 -11.19
N GLU A 186 -18.33 7.16 -12.43
CA GLU A 186 -19.72 7.21 -12.84
C GLU A 186 -20.24 5.79 -13.12
N SER A 187 -21.51 5.55 -12.77
CA SER A 187 -22.24 4.29 -12.98
C SER A 187 -22.79 4.16 -14.39
#